data_AF-A0A3S1RPV9-F1
#
_entry.id   AF-A0A3S1RPV9-F1
#
_cell.length_a   1.000
_cell.length_b   1.000
_cell.length_c   1.000
_cell.angle_alpha   90.00
_cell.angle_beta   90.00
_cell.angle_gamma   90.00
#
_symmetry.space_group_name_H-M   'P 1'
#
loop_
_entity.id
_entity.type
_entity.pdbx_description
1 polymer ?
#
loop_
_entity_poly.entity_id
_entity_poly.type
_entity_poly.pdbx_seq_one_letter_code
_entity_poly.pdbx_strand_id
1 'polypeptide(L)' 'MALAREHLSAFERGAPALPVSLRPAFLPLALSRAYLGKMENGSPLEGVARLSALRRHWLLLRRASKGWPAL' A
#
# COMPACT_ATOMS: atom_id res chain seq x y z
N MET A 1 1.44 -4.35 -14.84
CA MET A 1 1.39 -4.27 -13.35
C MET A 1 0.26 -5.11 -12.73
N ALA A 2 -0.40 -6.01 -13.48
CA ALA A 2 -1.54 -6.79 -12.99
C ALA A 2 -1.19 -7.75 -11.84
N LEU A 3 -0.07 -8.46 -11.94
CA LEU A 3 0.38 -9.41 -10.91
C LEU A 3 0.56 -8.73 -9.53
N ALA A 4 1.24 -7.57 -9.49
CA ALA A 4 1.45 -6.84 -8.25
C ALA A 4 0.14 -6.35 -7.61
N ARG A 5 -0.84 -5.96 -8.43
CA ARG A 5 -2.19 -5.61 -7.94
C ARG A 5 -2.92 -6.84 -7.41
N GLU A 6 -2.82 -7.97 -8.09
CA GLU A 6 -3.46 -9.21 -7.67
C GLU A 6 -2.94 -9.70 -6.32
N HIS A 7 -1.62 -9.74 -6.13
CA HIS A 7 -1.02 -10.08 -4.84
C HIS A 7 -1.39 -9.08 -3.73
N LEU A 8 -1.41 -7.78 -4.04
CA LEU A 8 -1.81 -6.76 -3.08
C LEU A 8 -3.28 -6.92 -2.68
N SER A 9 -4.18 -7.19 -3.62
CA SER A 9 -5.59 -7.44 -3.34
C SER A 9 -5.82 -8.76 -2.60
N ALA A 10 -5.01 -9.80 -2.86
CA ALA A 10 -5.02 -11.02 -2.06
C ALA A 10 -4.62 -10.74 -0.60
N PHE A 11 -3.56 -9.96 -0.38
CA PHE A 11 -3.15 -9.54 0.95
C PHE A 11 -4.22 -8.70 1.65
N GLU A 12 -4.79 -7.69 0.99
CA GLU A 12 -5.80 -6.82 1.59
C GLU A 12 -7.07 -7.57 2.03
N ARG A 13 -7.44 -8.66 1.35
CA ARG A 13 -8.53 -9.55 1.76
C ARG A 13 -8.22 -10.33 3.05
N GLY A 14 -6.97 -10.74 3.24
CA GLY A 14 -6.52 -11.46 4.45
C GLY A 14 -6.09 -10.55 5.60
N ALA A 15 -5.79 -9.29 5.32
CA ALA A 15 -5.26 -8.35 6.29
C ALA A 15 -6.15 -8.07 7.53
N PRO A 16 -7.50 -8.11 7.46
CA PRO A 16 -8.35 -7.97 8.64
C PRO A 16 -8.15 -9.09 9.67
N ALA A 17 -7.77 -10.29 9.21
CA ALA A 17 -7.52 -11.46 10.08
C ALA A 17 -6.14 -11.43 10.75
N LEU A 18 -5.29 -10.42 10.45
CA LEU A 18 -3.96 -10.32 11.03
C LEU A 18 -4.02 -10.01 12.54
N PRO A 19 -3.25 -10.75 13.36
CA PRO A 19 -3.03 -10.41 14.76
C PRO A 19 -2.56 -8.97 14.93
N VAL A 20 -3.06 -8.29 15.97
CA VAL A 20 -2.74 -6.88 16.24
C VAL A 20 -1.23 -6.64 16.33
N SER A 21 -0.49 -7.60 16.90
CA SER A 21 0.97 -7.56 17.02
C SER A 21 1.71 -7.59 15.69
N LEU A 22 1.14 -8.19 14.64
CA LEU A 22 1.77 -8.31 13.32
C LEU A 22 1.43 -7.14 12.38
N ARG A 23 0.40 -6.34 12.68
CA ARG A 23 -0.03 -5.21 11.83
C ARG A 23 1.06 -4.18 11.54
N PRO A 24 1.97 -3.82 12.47
CA PRO A 24 3.06 -2.89 12.20
C PRO A 24 4.04 -3.40 11.14
N ALA A 25 4.31 -4.71 11.10
CA ALA A 25 5.24 -5.31 10.14
C ALA A 25 4.77 -5.12 8.68
N PHE A 26 3.45 -5.02 8.47
CA PHE A 26 2.86 -4.82 7.16
C PHE A 26 2.52 -3.36 6.85
N LEU A 27 2.81 -2.42 7.76
CA LEU A 27 2.52 -0.99 7.55
C LEU A 27 3.16 -0.42 6.28
N PRO A 28 4.40 -0.80 5.90
CA PRO A 28 5.00 -0.34 4.63
C PRO A 28 4.17 -0.69 3.39
N LEU A 29 3.38 -1.78 3.40
CA LEU A 29 2.54 -2.18 2.27
C LEU A 29 1.40 -1.18 1.97
N ALA A 30 1.06 -0.30 2.91
CA ALA A 30 0.07 0.75 2.69
C ALA A 30 0.48 1.72 1.55
N LEU A 31 1.78 1.79 1.23
CA LEU A 31 2.29 2.64 0.16
C LEU A 31 2.21 1.97 -1.22
N SER A 32 2.22 0.63 -1.27
CA SER A 32 2.31 -0.15 -2.51
C SER A 32 1.20 0.20 -3.49
N ARG A 33 -0.05 0.35 -3.01
CA ARG A 33 -1.18 0.75 -3.86
C ARG A 33 -0.97 2.09 -4.54
N ALA A 34 -0.44 3.06 -3.80
CA ALA A 34 -0.19 4.40 -4.29
C ALA A 34 0.99 4.45 -5.28
N TYR A 35 2.04 3.65 -5.05
CA TYR A 35 3.15 3.50 -5.99
C TYR A 35 2.69 2.80 -7.28
N LEU A 36 1.97 1.68 -7.18
CA LEU A 36 1.44 0.96 -8.35
C LEU A 36 0.52 1.86 -9.19
N GLY A 37 -0.41 2.59 -8.55
CA GLY A 37 -1.24 3.55 -9.27
C GLY A 37 -0.44 4.68 -9.93
N LYS A 38 0.65 5.14 -9.31
CA LYS A 38 1.52 6.16 -9.92
C LYS A 38 2.34 5.61 -11.09
N MET A 39 2.80 4.37 -11.00
CA MET A 39 3.55 3.68 -12.05
C MET A 39 2.68 3.31 -13.25
N GLU A 40 1.38 3.05 -13.04
CA GLU A 40 0.43 2.79 -14.13
C GLU A 40 0.06 4.06 -14.89
N ASN A 41 0.04 5.21 -14.22
CA ASN A 41 -0.32 6.50 -14.82
C ASN A 41 0.88 7.25 -15.42
N GLY A 42 2.10 6.72 -15.32
CA GLY A 42 3.33 7.34 -15.84
C GLY A 42 4.14 6.36 -16.68
N SER A 43 5.17 6.86 -17.37
CA SER A 43 6.12 5.98 -18.08
C SER A 43 7.02 5.27 -17.04
N PRO A 44 6.97 3.93 -16.93
CA PRO A 44 7.77 3.19 -15.95
C PRO A 44 9.28 3.34 -16.16
N LEU A 45 9.68 3.80 -17.35
CA LEU A 45 11.07 3.90 -17.80
C LEU A 45 11.63 5.33 -17.67
N GLU A 46 10.78 6.35 -17.52
CA GLU A 46 11.23 7.75 -17.43
C GLU A 46 11.70 8.17 -16.04
N GLY A 47 11.50 7.34 -15.01
CA GLY A 47 12.07 7.58 -13.70
C GLY A 47 11.34 6.93 -12.53
N VAL A 48 11.92 7.07 -11.35
CA VAL A 48 11.34 6.54 -10.11
C VAL A 48 10.03 7.26 -9.80
N ALA A 49 8.93 6.49 -9.70
CA ALA A 49 7.61 7.00 -9.35
C ALA A 49 7.60 7.61 -7.93
N ARG A 50 7.96 8.89 -7.77
CA ARG A 50 8.07 9.53 -6.44
C ARG A 50 6.72 9.86 -5.85
N LEU A 51 6.34 9.28 -4.71
CA LEU A 51 5.23 9.80 -3.91
C LEU A 51 5.68 11.03 -3.12
N SER A 52 4.79 12.02 -2.93
CA SER A 52 5.10 13.15 -2.05
C SER A 52 5.34 12.66 -0.62
N ALA A 53 6.24 13.31 0.10
CA ALA A 53 6.54 12.95 1.49
C ALA A 53 5.28 13.04 2.37
N LEU A 54 4.49 14.10 2.20
CA LEU A 54 3.23 14.27 2.93
C LEU A 54 2.25 13.12 2.67
N ARG A 55 2.05 12.72 1.40
CA ARG A 55 1.15 11.62 1.06
C ARG A 55 1.64 10.29 1.64
N ARG A 56 2.95 10.04 1.67
CA ARG A 56 3.55 8.84 2.30
C ARG A 56 3.23 8.80 3.79
N HIS A 57 3.56 9.86 4.54
CA HIS A 57 3.31 9.91 5.98
C HIS A 57 1.81 9.83 6.30
N TRP A 58 0.96 10.50 5.52
CA TRP A 58 -0.48 10.44 5.69
C TRP A 58 -1.05 9.02 5.48
N LEU A 59 -0.58 8.31 4.46
CA LEU A 59 -1.01 6.92 4.20
C LEU A 59 -0.59 5.97 5.33
N LEU A 60 0.63 6.11 5.84
CA LEU A 60 1.12 5.33 6.98
C LEU A 60 0.30 5.62 8.24
N LEU A 61 0.11 6.89 8.58
CA LEU A 61 -0.68 7.30 9.74
C LEU A 61 -2.13 6.77 9.64
N ARG A 62 -2.78 6.95 8.49
CA ARG A 62 -4.14 6.46 8.27
C ARG A 62 -4.24 4.94 8.47
N ARG A 63 -3.25 4.16 8.00
CA ARG A 63 -3.26 2.70 8.13
C ARG A 63 -2.89 2.24 9.54
N ALA A 64 -2.04 2.97 10.24
CA ALA A 64 -1.75 2.71 11.65
C ALA A 64 -2.98 2.96 12.53
N SER A 65 -3.73 4.05 12.29
CA SER A 65 -4.91 4.40 13.08
C SER A 65 -6.15 3.58 12.75
N LYS A 66 -6.42 3.31 11.47
CA LYS A 66 -7.63 2.55 11.04
C LYS A 66 -7.39 1.04 10.95
N GLY A 67 -6.15 0.60 11.08
CA GLY A 67 -5.78 -0.79 10.82
C GLY A 67 -6.03 -1.20 9.36
N TRP A 68 -6.32 -2.49 9.19
CA TRP A 68 -6.65 -3.10 7.91
C TRP A 68 -8.15 -3.41 7.87
N PRO A 69 -9.03 -2.43 7.53
CA PRO A 69 -10.45 -2.70 7.35
C PRO A 69 -10.65 -3.70 6.21
N ALA A 70 -11.66 -4.56 6.35
CA ALA A 70 -12.14 -5.37 5.23
C ALA A 70 -12.58 -4.42 4.11
N LEU A 71 -12.08 -4.67 2.89
CA LEU A 71 -12.47 -3.96 1.67
C LEU A 71 -13.83 -4.47 1.17
#